data_AF-A0A227IZ88-F1
#
_entry.id   AF-A0A227IZ88-F1
#
_cell.length_a   1.000
_cell.length_b   1.000
_cell.length_c   1.000
_cell.angle_alpha   90.00
_cell.angle_beta   90.00
_cell.angle_gamma   90.00
#
_symmetry.space_group_name_H-M   'P 1'
#
loop_
_entity.id
_entity.type
_entity.pdbx_description
1 polymer ?
#
loop_
_entity_poly.entity_id
_entity_poly.type
_entity_poly.pdbx_seq_one_letter_code
_entity_poly.pdbx_strand_id
1 'polypeptide(L)'
;LVGYVELLDKWNKAYNLTSVRDPLEMLVKHILDSIVVGTHLQGERFIDVGTGPGLPGIPLAIMHPEKTFFLLDSLGKRIRFIKQVVH
;
A
#
# COMPACT_ATOMS: atom_id res chain seq x y z
N LEU A 1 -1.52 7.08 7.26
CA LEU A 1 -1.63 7.26 5.78
C LEU A 1 -0.64 8.29 5.23
N VAL A 2 -0.55 9.51 5.76
CA VAL A 2 0.44 10.52 5.30
C VAL A 2 1.87 9.99 5.33
N GLY A 3 2.32 9.42 6.45
CA GLY A 3 3.67 8.84 6.56
C GLY A 3 3.94 7.68 5.58
N TYR A 4 2.91 6.93 5.16
CA TYR A 4 3.06 5.92 4.12
C TYR A 4 3.32 6.57 2.76
N VAL A 5 2.60 7.65 2.41
CA VAL A 5 2.81 8.39 1.16
C VAL A 5 4.20 9.03 1.14
N GLU A 6 4.65 9.62 2.25
CA GLU A 6 6.00 10.19 2.37
C GLU A 6 7.09 9.13 2.19
N LEU A 7 6.92 7.96 2.82
CA LEU A 7 7.86 6.86 2.68
C LEU A 7 7.85 6.29 1.26
N LEU A 8 6.67 6.18 0.64
CA LEU A 8 6.50 5.77 -0.75
C LEU A 8 7.22 6.73 -1.69
N ASP A 9 7.00 8.04 -1.57
CA ASP A 9 7.69 9.06 -2.38
C ASP A 9 9.22 8.94 -2.23
N LYS A 10 9.70 8.87 -0.98
CA LYS A 10 11.13 8.71 -0.68
C LYS A 10 11.73 7.49 -1.35
N TRP A 11 11.08 6.33 -1.25
CA TRP A 11 11.58 5.09 -1.85
C TRP A 11 11.39 5.04 -3.37
N ASN A 12 10.33 5.67 -3.88
CA ASN A 12 10.05 5.69 -5.31
C ASN A 12 11.17 6.37 -6.10
N LYS A 13 11.79 7.41 -5.53
CA LYS A 13 12.97 8.11 -6.07
C LYS A 13 14.15 7.19 -6.34
N ALA A 14 14.34 6.12 -5.54
CA ALA A 14 15.46 5.19 -5.68
C ALA A 14 15.10 3.90 -6.42
N TYR A 15 13.86 3.42 -6.29
CA TYR A 15 13.51 2.04 -6.67
C TYR A 15 12.41 1.91 -7.73
N ASN A 16 11.80 3.01 -8.20
CA ASN A 16 10.70 3.01 -9.19
C ASN A 16 9.62 1.99 -8.80
N LEU A 17 8.97 2.23 -7.66
CA LEU A 17 7.90 1.40 -7.10
C LEU A 17 6.55 1.66 -7.77
N THR A 18 6.29 2.90 -8.19
CA THR A 18 5.08 3.34 -8.89
C THR A 18 5.41 4.41 -9.94
N SER A 19 4.59 4.50 -10.98
CA SER A 19 4.74 5.50 -12.05
C SER A 19 4.35 6.91 -11.61
N VAL A 20 3.48 7.04 -10.60
CA VAL A 20 3.07 8.34 -10.02
C VAL A 20 4.22 8.90 -9.18
N ARG A 21 4.58 10.17 -9.38
CA ARG A 21 5.73 10.81 -8.71
C ARG A 21 5.37 11.97 -7.81
N ASP A 22 4.22 12.60 -8.04
CA ASP A 22 3.73 13.68 -7.18
C ASP A 22 3.05 13.07 -5.94
N PRO A 23 3.50 13.38 -4.70
CA PRO A 23 2.86 12.91 -3.47
C PRO A 23 1.36 13.25 -3.37
N LEU A 24 0.94 14.41 -3.90
CA LEU A 24 -0.49 14.78 -3.90
C LEU A 24 -1.29 13.88 -4.83
N GLU A 25 -0.74 13.56 -6.00
CA GLU A 25 -1.36 12.57 -6.88
C GLU A 25 -1.34 11.17 -6.28
N MET A 26 -0.30 10.77 -5.55
CA MET A 26 -0.25 9.49 -4.85
C MET A 26 -1.38 9.37 -3.83
N LEU A 27 -1.68 10.46 -3.09
CA LEU A 27 -2.80 10.48 -2.15
C LEU A 27 -4.13 10.17 -2.85
N VAL A 28 -4.38 10.79 -4.00
CA VAL A 28 -5.65 10.58 -4.73
C VAL A 28 -5.66 9.23 -5.44
N LYS A 29 -4.66 8.95 -6.27
CA LYS A 29 -4.64 7.78 -7.17
C LYS A 29 -4.36 6.46 -6.45
N HIS A 30 -3.65 6.49 -5.32
CA HIS A 30 -3.33 5.28 -4.57
C HIS A 30 -4.15 5.15 -3.30
N ILE A 31 -4.21 6.20 -2.48
CA ILE A 31 -4.85 6.10 -1.17
C ILE A 31 -6.36 6.10 -1.32
N LEU A 32 -6.97 7.12 -1.93
CA LEU A 32 -8.43 7.17 -2.06
C LEU A 32 -8.97 5.95 -2.81
N ASP A 33 -8.31 5.55 -3.90
CA ASP A 33 -8.69 4.36 -4.67
C ASP A 33 -8.68 3.08 -3.80
N SER A 34 -7.64 2.91 -2.98
CA SER A 34 -7.56 1.77 -2.05
C SER A 34 -8.66 1.78 -0.98
N ILE A 35 -9.02 2.96 -0.46
CA ILE A 35 -9.98 3.10 0.63
C ILE A 35 -11.40 2.77 0.19
N VAL A 36 -11.79 3.18 -1.02
CA VAL A 36 -13.14 2.95 -1.55
C VAL A 36 -13.47 1.45 -1.55
N VAL A 37 -12.50 0.60 -1.89
CA VAL A 37 -12.65 -0.86 -1.88
C VAL A 37 -12.98 -1.39 -0.48
N GLY A 38 -12.44 -0.79 0.57
CA GLY A 38 -12.60 -1.24 1.96
C GLY A 38 -14.05 -1.30 2.43
N THR A 39 -14.91 -0.41 1.90
CA THR A 39 -16.34 -0.35 2.23
C THR A 39 -17.13 -1.59 1.79
N HIS A 40 -16.58 -2.36 0.85
CA HIS A 40 -17.20 -3.56 0.30
C HIS A 40 -16.61 -4.87 0.86
N LEU A 41 -15.58 -4.79 1.70
CA LEU A 41 -14.88 -5.97 2.21
C LEU A 41 -15.63 -6.62 3.38
N GLN A 42 -16.15 -7.82 3.15
CA GLN A 42 -16.75 -8.69 4.16
C GLN A 42 -15.76 -9.79 4.57
N GLY A 43 -15.64 -10.04 5.88
CA GLY A 43 -14.70 -11.01 6.45
C GLY A 43 -13.54 -10.37 7.20
N GLU A 44 -12.64 -11.22 7.71
CA GLU A 44 -11.56 -10.83 8.62
C GLU A 44 -10.15 -11.01 8.04
N ARG A 45 -10.00 -11.82 6.99
CA ARG A 45 -8.69 -12.18 6.42
C ARG A 45 -8.70 -11.99 4.91
N PHE A 46 -7.76 -11.19 4.42
CA PHE A 46 -7.67 -10.80 3.02
C PHE A 46 -6.25 -11.02 2.49
N ILE A 47 -6.13 -11.33 1.21
CA ILE A 47 -4.85 -11.38 0.52
C ILE A 47 -4.84 -10.37 -0.63
N ASP A 48 -3.77 -9.59 -0.72
CA ASP A 48 -3.47 -8.67 -1.80
C ASP A 48 -2.38 -9.28 -2.69
N VAL A 49 -2.79 -9.77 -3.86
CA VAL A 49 -1.95 -10.51 -4.80
C VAL A 49 -1.42 -9.56 -5.87
N GLY A 50 -0.10 -9.41 -5.94
CA GLY A 50 0.51 -8.40 -6.81
C GLY A 50 0.46 -7.00 -6.20
N THR A 51 0.56 -6.92 -4.87
CA THR A 51 0.35 -5.72 -4.06
C THR A 51 1.24 -4.52 -4.44
N GLY A 52 2.31 -4.71 -5.23
CA GLY A 52 3.13 -3.59 -5.65
C GLY A 52 3.84 -2.95 -4.44
N PRO A 53 3.70 -1.63 -4.21
CA PRO A 53 4.17 -0.98 -2.98
C PRO A 53 3.23 -1.20 -1.77
N GLY A 54 2.41 -2.25 -1.74
CA GLY A 54 1.48 -2.48 -0.64
C GLY A 54 0.07 -1.93 -0.87
N LEU A 55 -0.37 -1.79 -2.13
CA LEU A 55 -1.68 -1.23 -2.49
C LEU A 55 -2.58 -2.32 -3.10
N PRO A 56 -3.86 -2.42 -2.66
CA PRO A 56 -4.52 -1.62 -1.62
C PRO A 56 -4.29 -2.11 -0.19
N GLY A 57 -3.54 -3.20 0.02
CA GLY A 57 -3.52 -3.91 1.30
C GLY A 57 -3.00 -3.12 2.51
N ILE A 58 -1.97 -2.27 2.38
CA ILE A 58 -1.46 -1.43 3.47
C ILE A 58 -2.46 -0.33 3.87
N PRO A 59 -2.99 0.49 2.94
CA PRO A 59 -4.03 1.46 3.28
C PRO A 59 -5.22 0.81 3.99
N LEU A 60 -5.67 -0.35 3.51
CA LEU A 60 -6.78 -1.08 4.11
C LEU A 60 -6.43 -1.64 5.50
N ALA A 61 -5.23 -2.17 5.70
CA ALA A 61 -4.76 -2.61 7.02
C ALA A 61 -4.67 -1.46 8.03
N ILE A 62 -4.29 -0.25 7.59
CA ILE A 62 -4.27 0.94 8.45
C ILE A 62 -5.69 1.36 8.85
N MET A 63 -6.66 1.25 7.93
CA MET A 63 -8.05 1.65 8.19
C MET A 63 -8.88 0.61 8.95
N HIS A 64 -8.52 -0.66 8.81
CA HIS A 64 -9.18 -1.79 9.45
C HIS A 64 -8.19 -2.58 10.29
N PRO A 65 -7.69 -2.01 11.41
CA PRO A 65 -6.69 -2.64 12.26
C PRO A 65 -7.15 -3.97 12.87
N GLU A 66 -8.46 -4.23 12.90
CA GLU A 66 -9.07 -5.48 13.32
C GLU A 66 -8.96 -6.61 12.28
N LYS A 67 -8.73 -6.28 11.01
CA LYS A 67 -8.65 -7.24 9.90
C LYS A 67 -7.20 -7.61 9.61
N THR A 68 -6.98 -8.82 9.12
CA THR A 68 -5.66 -9.31 8.72
C THR A 68 -5.50 -9.20 7.20
N PHE A 69 -4.42 -8.56 6.75
CA PHE A 69 -4.07 -8.44 5.34
C PHE A 69 -2.73 -9.13 5.06
N PHE A 70 -2.74 -10.08 4.14
CA PHE A 70 -1.54 -10.75 3.62
C PHE A 70 -1.11 -10.07 2.32
N LEU A 71 0.14 -9.63 2.25
CA LEU A 71 0.68 -8.88 1.12
C LEU A 71 1.62 -9.77 0.32
N LEU A 72 1.29 -10.04 -0.95
CA LEU A 72 2.05 -10.94 -1.81
C LEU A 72 2.54 -10.23 -3.08
N ASP A 73 3.86 -10.24 -3.31
CA ASP A 73 4.50 -9.75 -4.53
C ASP A 73 5.76 -10.59 -4.83
N SER A 74 6.12 -10.70 -6.10
CA SER A 74 7.28 -11.49 -6.55
C SER A 74 8.60 -10.69 -6.56
N LEU A 75 8.54 -9.35 -6.55
CA LEU A 75 9.72 -8.50 -6.67
C LEU A 75 10.29 -8.12 -5.29
N GLY A 76 11.51 -8.60 -5.01
CA GLY A 76 12.17 -8.37 -3.73
C GLY A 76 12.32 -6.89 -3.32
N LYS A 77 12.45 -5.94 -4.26
CA LYS A 77 12.51 -4.50 -3.94
C LYS A 77 11.21 -3.97 -3.32
N ARG A 78 10.06 -4.49 -3.77
CA ARG A 78 8.73 -4.16 -3.25
C ARG A 78 8.52 -4.78 -1.88
N ILE A 79 8.90 -6.06 -1.73
CA ILE A 79 8.87 -6.72 -0.42
C ILE A 79 9.74 -6.00 0.61
N ARG A 80 10.93 -5.51 0.22
CA ARG A 80 11.77 -4.70 1.10
C ARG A 80 11.10 -3.39 1.52
N PHE A 81 10.46 -2.69 0.58
CA PHE A 81 9.68 -1.49 0.89
C PHE A 81 8.55 -1.80 1.87
N ILE A 82 7.73 -2.82 1.59
CA ILE A 82 6.62 -3.24 2.46
C ILE A 82 7.11 -3.56 3.88
N LYS A 83 8.22 -4.31 3.99
CA LYS A 83 8.83 -4.61 5.30
C LYS A 83 9.29 -3.37 6.06
N GLN A 84 9.71 -2.31 5.36
CA GLN A 84 10.08 -1.04 5.97
C GLN A 84 8.87 -0.20 6.40
N VAL A 85 7.73 -0.36 5.73
CA VAL A 85 6.48 0.31 6.12
C VAL A 85 5.89 -0.33 7.38
N VAL A 86 5.99 -1.65 7.50
CA VAL A 86 5.41 -2.43 8.61
C VAL A 86 6.27 -2.41 9.87
N HIS A 87 7.52 -1.94 9.78
CA HIS A 87 8.45 -1.84 10.89
C HIS A 87 8.34 -0.49 11.60
#